data_AF-A0A537CY42-F1
#
_entry.id   AF-A0A537CY42-F1
#
_cell.length_a   1.000
_cell.length_b   1.000
_cell.length_c   1.000
_cell.angle_alpha   90.00
_cell.angle_beta   90.00
_cell.angle_gamma   90.00
#
_symmetry.space_group_name_H-M   'P 1'
#
loop_
_entity.id
_entity.type
_entity.pdbx_description
1 polymer ?
#
loop_
_entity_poly.entity_id
_entity_poly.type
_entity_poly.pdbx_seq_one_letter_code
_entity_poly.pdbx_strand_id
1 'polypeptide(L)' 'MTVISGTLYLGMGDKVDPKSAHALSARGFHFLPSKVHHYAFAKVPTVIQVNTNGPFDMTYINPDDDPQKAKK' A
#
# COMPACT_ATOMS: atom_id res chain seq x y z
N MET A 1 3.08 -9.01 -0.77
CA MET A 1 1.71 -8.56 -1.09
C MET A 1 1.39 -8.97 -2.52
N THR A 2 0.20 -9.51 -2.76
CA THR A 2 -0.24 -9.96 -4.09
C THR A 2 -1.55 -9.28 -4.47
N VAL A 3 -1.70 -8.83 -5.70
CA VAL A 3 -2.96 -8.30 -6.22
C VAL A 3 -3.83 -9.46 -6.69
N ILE A 4 -5.02 -9.61 -6.11
CA ILE A 4 -5.98 -10.66 -6.48
C ILE A 4 -6.85 -10.20 -7.66
N SER A 5 -7.34 -8.97 -7.62
CA SER A 5 -8.12 -8.34 -8.70
C SER A 5 -7.91 -6.83 -8.74
N GLY A 6 -8.16 -6.22 -9.90
CA GLY A 6 -7.96 -4.77 -10.11
C GLY A 6 -6.52 -4.39 -10.40
N THR A 7 -6.11 -3.19 -9.99
CA THR A 7 -4.75 -2.68 -10.18
C THR A 7 -4.36 -1.79 -9.01
N LEU A 8 -3.30 -2.18 -8.31
CA LEU A 8 -2.70 -1.38 -7.25
C LEU A 8 -1.54 -0.57 -7.82
N TYR A 9 -1.50 0.73 -7.53
CA TYR A 9 -0.35 1.58 -7.80
C TYR A 9 0.46 1.68 -6.51
N LEU A 10 1.72 1.26 -6.55
CA LEU A 10 2.60 1.21 -5.39
C LEU A 10 3.89 1.96 -5.68
N GLY A 11 4.32 2.81 -4.76
CA GLY A 11 5.65 3.41 -4.82
C GLY A 11 6.30 3.51 -3.44
N MET A 12 7.54 3.97 -3.43
CA MET A 12 8.34 4.16 -2.22
C MET A 12 8.58 5.64 -1.97
N GLY A 13 8.74 6.02 -0.70
CA GLY A 13 9.03 7.37 -0.26
C GLY A 13 7.98 7.95 0.67
N ASP A 14 8.26 9.16 1.17
CA ASP A 14 7.50 9.78 2.27
C ASP A 14 6.21 10.48 1.81
N LYS A 15 6.05 10.68 0.50
CA LYS A 15 4.91 11.38 -0.11
C LYS A 15 4.37 10.58 -1.27
N VAL A 16 3.06 10.67 -1.48
CA VAL A 16 2.39 10.07 -2.64
C VAL A 16 2.86 10.79 -3.91
N ASP A 17 3.49 10.04 -4.82
CA ASP A 17 3.82 10.51 -6.16
C ASP A 17 3.20 9.58 -7.22
N PRO A 18 2.01 9.92 -7.75
CA PRO A 18 1.34 9.08 -8.73
C PRO A 18 2.14 8.83 -10.02
N LYS A 19 3.13 9.68 -10.34
CA LYS A 19 3.93 9.55 -11.58
C LYS A 19 5.04 8.51 -11.44
N SER A 20 5.54 8.30 -10.22
CA SER A 20 6.61 7.34 -9.91
C SER A 20 6.08 5.99 -9.42
N ALA A 21 4.76 5.81 -9.37
CA ALA A 21 4.12 4.60 -8.89
C ALA A 21 4.18 3.46 -9.91
N HIS A 22 4.51 2.26 -9.45
CA HIS A 22 4.43 1.03 -10.24
C HIS A 22 3.00 0.49 -10.24
N ALA A 23 2.46 0.22 -11.41
CA ALA A 23 1.16 -0.44 -11.57
C ALA A 23 1.32 -1.97 -11.45
N LEU A 24 0.72 -2.54 -10.42
CA LEU A 24 0.63 -3.98 -10.18
C LEU A 24 -0.79 -4.44 -10.54
N SER A 25 -0.92 -5.12 -11.67
CA SER A 25 -2.18 -5.73 -12.10
C SER A 25 -2.44 -7.05 -11.35
N ALA A 26 -3.62 -7.65 -11.55
CA ALA A 26 -3.95 -8.96 -10.97
C ALA A 26 -2.83 -10.00 -11.19
N ARG A 27 -2.56 -10.79 -10.15
CA ARG A 27 -1.42 -11.71 -10.01
C ARG A 27 -0.05 -11.03 -9.82
N GLY A 28 0.02 -9.70 -9.87
CA GLY A 28 1.21 -8.93 -9.55
C GLY A 28 1.61 -9.09 -8.09
N PHE A 29 2.90 -9.21 -7.84
CA PHE A 29 3.48 -9.39 -6.51
C PHE A 29 4.48 -8.27 -6.21
N HIS A 30 4.51 -7.84 -4.95
CA HIS A 30 5.58 -6.99 -4.43
C HIS A 30 5.99 -7.43 -3.02
N PHE A 31 7.30 -7.47 -2.78
CA PHE A 31 7.88 -7.63 -1.45
C PHE A 31 8.00 -6.26 -0.80
N LEU A 32 7.48 -6.12 0.42
CA LEU A 32 7.50 -4.87 1.18
C LEU A 32 8.56 -5.00 2.30
N PRO A 33 9.77 -4.44 2.14
CA PRO A 33 10.79 -4.52 3.18
C PRO A 33 10.36 -3.76 4.43
N SER A 34 10.78 -4.24 5.60
CA SER A 34 10.56 -3.54 6.87
C SER A 34 11.30 -2.19 6.90
N LYS A 35 10.71 -1.21 7.60
CA LYS A 35 11.26 0.15 7.79
C LYS A 35 11.47 0.95 6.49
N VAL A 36 10.83 0.53 5.41
CA VAL A 36 10.76 1.30 4.16
C VAL A 36 9.37 1.92 4.03
N HIS A 37 9.33 3.19 3.70
CA HIS A 37 8.09 3.91 3.48
C HIS A 37 7.53 3.61 2.09
N HIS A 38 6.26 3.25 2.06
CA HIS A 38 5.52 2.96 0.84
C HIS A 38 4.28 3.83 0.80
N TYR A 39 3.85 4.19 -0.40
CA TYR A 39 2.50 4.71 -0.64
C TYR A 39 1.80 3.82 -1.63
N ALA A 40 0.49 3.68 -1.47
CA ALA A 40 -0.35 2.88 -2.35
C ALA A 40 -1.65 3.61 -2.65
N PHE A 41 -2.15 3.46 -3.87
CA PHE A 41 -3.47 3.94 -4.25
C PHE A 41 -4.08 3.05 -5.34
N ALA A 42 -5.39 3.14 -5.50
CA ALA A 42 -6.14 2.43 -6.53
C ALA A 42 -7.01 3.42 -7.31
N LYS A 43 -7.17 3.18 -8.61
CA LYS A 43 -8.08 3.96 -9.48
C LYS A 43 -9.37 3.21 -9.82
N VAL A 44 -9.40 1.91 -9.51
CA VAL A 44 -10.52 0.99 -9.72
C VAL A 44 -10.64 0.10 -8.48
N PRO A 45 -11.81 -0.52 -8.23
CA PRO A 45 -11.94 -1.52 -7.17
C PRO A 45 -10.83 -2.57 -7.28
N THR A 46 -10.07 -2.75 -6.20
CA THR A 46 -8.85 -3.56 -6.18
C THR A 46 -8.81 -4.36 -4.90
N VAL A 47 -8.54 -5.67 -5.02
CA VAL A 47 -8.40 -6.58 -3.88
C VAL A 47 -6.96 -7.04 -3.81
N ILE A 48 -6.34 -6.92 -2.64
CA ILE A 48 -4.98 -7.38 -2.37
C ILE A 48 -4.98 -8.43 -1.26
N GLN A 49 -4.00 -9.31 -1.32
CA GLN A 49 -3.66 -10.23 -0.25
C GLN A 49 -2.33 -9.79 0.38
N VAL A 50 -2.36 -9.60 1.70
CA VAL A 50 -1.16 -9.34 2.50
C VAL A 50 -0.79 -10.63 3.22
N ASN A 51 0.46 -11.07 3.05
CA ASN A 51 1.07 -12.17 3.78
C ASN A 51 2.41 -11.67 4.30
N THR A 52 2.64 -11.83 5.60
CA THR A 52 3.83 -11.35 6.31
C THR A 52 4.18 -12.31 7.44
N ASN A 53 5.45 -12.36 7.81
CA ASN A 53 5.87 -12.94 9.08
C ASN A 53 5.70 -11.87 10.17
N GLY A 54 4.85 -12.15 11.16
CA GLY A 54 4.38 -11.14 12.11
C GLY A 54 5.43 -10.60 13.09
N PRO A 55 5.08 -9.51 13.80
CA PRO A 55 3.80 -8.81 13.75
C PRO A 55 3.64 -7.94 12.48
N PHE A 56 2.41 -7.87 11.96
CA PHE A 56 2.05 -6.90 10.92
C PHE A 56 1.52 -5.64 11.61
N ASP A 57 2.11 -4.50 11.27
CA ASP A 57 1.73 -3.20 11.79
C ASP A 57 1.80 -2.16 10.66
N MET A 58 1.03 -1.08 10.79
CA MET A 58 1.00 0.04 9.84
C MET A 58 1.22 1.35 10.58
N THR A 59 2.37 1.98 10.34
CA THR A 59 2.68 3.31 10.85
C THR A 59 2.46 4.33 9.74
N TYR A 60 1.58 5.30 10.00
CA TYR A 60 1.37 6.44 9.10
C TYR A 60 2.42 7.51 9.40
N ILE A 61 3.12 7.98 8.36
CA ILE A 61 4.13 9.05 8.49
C ILE A 61 3.48 10.34 8.97
N ASN A 62 2.35 10.69 8.36
CA ASN A 62 1.48 11.75 8.84
C ASN A 62 0.38 11.13 9.72
N PRO A 63 0.31 11.46 11.01
CA PRO A 63 -0.72 10.94 11.91
C PRO A 63 -2.17 11.22 11.47
N ASP A 64 -2.39 12.26 10.66
CA ASP A 64 -3.73 12.63 10.16
C ASP A 64 -4.23 11.68 9.07
N ASP A 65 -3.33 10.92 8.43
CA ASP A 65 -3.68 9.92 7.41
C ASP A 65 -4.16 8.59 8.04
N ASP A 66 -4.06 8.45 9.36
CA ASP A 66 -4.46 7.25 10.08
C ASP A 66 -6.01 7.14 10.18
N PRO A 67 -6.65 6.22 9.44
CA PRO A 67 -8.09 6.09 9.44
C PRO A 67 -8.64 5.57 10.77
N GLN A 68 -7.80 5.03 11.66
CA GLN A 68 -8.23 4.63 13.00
C GLN A 68 -8.48 5.84 13.91
N LYS A 69 -7.86 6.98 13.60
CA LYS A 69 -8.05 8.26 14.32
C LYS A 69 -9.18 9.10 13.73
N ALA A 70 -9.68 8.74 12.55
CA ALA A 70 -10.82 9.42 11.96
C ALA A 70 -12.04 9.28 12.89
N LYS A 71 -12.69 10.41 13.22
CA LYS A 71 -13.95 10.39 13.97
C LYS A 71 -15.01 9.68 13.10
N LYS A 72 -15.68 8.69 13.68
CA LYS A 72 -16.83 8.02 13.07
C LYS A 72 -18.00 8.98 12.88
#